data_AF-A0A259S0W8-F1
#
_entry.id   AF-A0A259S0W8-F1
#
_cell.length_a   1.000
_cell.length_b   1.000
_cell.length_c   1.000
_cell.angle_alpha   90.00
_cell.angle_beta   90.00
_cell.angle_gamma   90.00
#
_symmetry.space_group_name_H-M   'P 1'
#
loop_
_entity.id
_entity.type
_entity.pdbx_description
1 polymer ?
#
loop_
_entity_poly.entity_id
_entity_poly.type
_entity_poly.pdbx_seq_one_letter_code
_entity_poly.pdbx_strand_id
1 'polypeptide(L)'
;MVTARLARPIALAAALLVLAGCSAQPSTGPASTGAGTPSSTVPAVSTCVADPSAVVARTADLPTSALPDDLTATIDKTAQAAFAQTSAKGAVVALQSPKGLFLKAYGVADPSSGAPMTTDIYQRVGS
;
A
#
# COMPACT_ATOMS: atom_id res chain seq x y z
N MET A 1 -32.18 -37.63 -32.89
CA MET A 1 -31.89 -39.04 -32.55
C MET A 1 -30.80 -39.05 -31.51
N VAL A 2 -31.15 -39.48 -30.29
CA VAL A 2 -30.32 -39.44 -29.08
C VAL A 2 -29.56 -40.75 -28.98
N THR A 3 -28.23 -40.68 -28.89
CA THR A 3 -27.36 -41.81 -28.54
C THR A 3 -26.85 -41.64 -27.12
N ALA A 4 -27.29 -42.53 -26.24
CA ALA A 4 -26.88 -42.66 -24.85
C ALA A 4 -25.45 -43.21 -24.75
N ARG A 5 -24.66 -42.75 -23.76
CA ARG A 5 -23.67 -43.56 -23.03
C ARG A 5 -23.48 -43.03 -21.60
N LEU A 6 -23.84 -43.88 -20.64
CA LEU A 6 -23.40 -43.80 -19.25
C LEU A 6 -21.86 -43.95 -19.18
N ALA A 7 -21.22 -43.16 -18.32
CA ALA A 7 -19.84 -43.41 -17.87
C ALA A 7 -19.71 -43.05 -16.37
N ARG A 8 -18.92 -43.87 -15.69
CA ARG A 8 -18.86 -44.14 -14.24
C ARG A 8 -18.21 -43.02 -13.40
N PRO A 9 -18.56 -42.91 -12.10
CA PRO A 9 -17.91 -42.00 -11.15
C PRO A 9 -16.80 -42.75 -10.38
N ILE A 10 -15.53 -42.52 -10.69
CA ILE A 10 -14.40 -42.89 -9.82
C ILE A 10 -13.27 -41.87 -10.01
N ALA A 11 -13.04 -41.03 -9.00
CA ALA A 11 -11.72 -40.57 -8.58
C ALA A 11 -11.86 -39.67 -7.33
N LEU A 12 -12.27 -40.30 -6.23
CA LEU A 12 -11.82 -39.88 -4.91
C LEU A 12 -10.30 -40.12 -4.86
N ALA A 13 -9.48 -39.08 -4.77
CA ALA A 13 -8.11 -39.05 -4.21
C ALA A 13 -7.26 -37.93 -4.84
N ALA A 14 -7.53 -36.69 -4.49
CA ALA A 14 -6.54 -35.60 -4.66
C ALA A 14 -6.61 -34.55 -3.54
N ALA A 15 -7.20 -34.92 -2.40
CA ALA A 15 -7.24 -34.09 -1.21
C ALA A 15 -6.28 -34.68 -0.19
N LEU A 16 -4.99 -34.34 -0.24
CA LEU A 16 -4.02 -34.51 0.87
C LEU A 16 -2.57 -34.01 0.58
N LEU A 17 -2.35 -32.99 -0.25
CA LEU A 17 -0.97 -32.55 -0.56
C LEU A 17 -0.78 -31.03 -0.72
N VAL A 18 -1.48 -30.23 0.08
CA VAL A 18 -1.22 -28.77 0.17
C VAL A 18 -1.18 -28.31 1.63
N LEU A 19 -0.19 -28.80 2.39
CA LEU A 19 0.17 -28.25 3.70
C LEU A 19 1.70 -28.19 3.93
N ALA A 20 2.48 -28.10 2.86
CA ALA A 20 3.88 -27.69 2.96
C ALA A 20 3.98 -26.15 2.88
N GLY A 21 3.36 -25.49 3.85
CA GLY A 21 3.53 -24.07 4.09
C GLY A 21 4.93 -23.80 4.64
N CYS A 22 5.62 -22.85 4.02
CA CYS A 22 6.94 -22.32 4.30
C CYS A 22 7.42 -22.40 5.78
N SER A 23 8.08 -23.50 6.14
CA SER A 23 9.06 -23.46 7.23
C SER A 23 10.35 -22.85 6.68
N ALA A 24 10.60 -21.58 6.97
CA ALA A 24 11.86 -20.91 6.68
C ALA A 24 12.99 -21.63 7.43
N GLN A 25 13.76 -22.43 6.71
CA GLN A 25 14.97 -23.07 7.23
C GLN A 25 16.06 -21.99 7.41
N PRO A 26 16.72 -21.90 8.58
CA PRO A 26 17.83 -20.96 8.75
C PRO A 26 18.99 -21.38 7.84
N SER A 27 19.27 -20.56 6.84
CA SER A 27 20.46 -20.72 6.00
C SER A 27 21.70 -20.42 6.84
N THR A 28 22.48 -21.44 7.19
CA THR A 28 23.83 -21.27 7.74
C THR A 28 24.75 -20.78 6.61
N GLY A 29 24.80 -19.46 6.41
CA GLY A 29 25.83 -18.83 5.60
C GLY A 29 27.20 -18.88 6.29
N PRO A 30 28.32 -18.81 5.54
CA PRO A 30 29.65 -18.85 6.12
C PRO A 30 29.91 -17.63 7.01
N ALA A 31 30.51 -17.88 8.17
CA ALA A 31 30.84 -16.87 9.17
C ALA A 31 31.90 -15.90 8.63
N SER A 32 31.50 -14.66 8.35
CA SER A 32 32.43 -13.55 8.18
C SER A 32 32.85 -13.02 9.55
N THR A 33 34.11 -13.29 9.92
CA THR A 33 34.74 -12.73 11.12
C THR A 33 35.13 -11.27 10.83
N GLY A 34 34.17 -10.35 10.97
CA GLY A 34 34.39 -8.90 10.91
C GLY A 34 34.02 -8.27 12.24
N ALA A 35 35.03 -8.03 13.09
CA ALA A 35 34.86 -7.42 14.41
C ALA A 35 34.54 -5.93 14.27
N GLY A 36 33.41 -5.52 14.84
CA GLY A 36 32.99 -4.12 14.95
C GLY A 36 31.49 -4.00 15.17
N THR A 37 30.98 -4.46 16.31
CA THR A 37 29.56 -4.28 16.67
C THR A 37 29.38 -2.88 17.26
N PRO A 38 28.66 -1.95 16.63
CA PRO A 38 28.13 -0.80 17.36
C PRO A 38 27.12 -1.33 18.38
N SER A 39 27.49 -1.29 19.67
CA SER A 39 26.60 -1.61 20.78
C SER A 39 25.56 -0.48 20.91
N SER A 40 24.48 -0.60 20.14
CA SER A 40 23.31 0.27 20.30
C SER A 40 22.35 -0.37 21.30
N THR A 41 22.17 0.26 22.47
CA THR A 41 21.27 -0.17 23.56
C THR A 41 19.79 0.12 23.24
N VAL A 42 19.39 0.00 21.98
CA VAL A 42 17.98 0.11 21.60
C VAL A 42 17.38 -1.29 21.70
N PRO A 43 16.38 -1.53 22.58
CA PRO A 43 15.74 -2.84 22.65
C PRO A 43 15.22 -3.23 21.26
N ALA A 44 15.52 -4.46 20.85
CA ALA A 44 15.02 -5.03 19.61
C ALA A 44 13.50 -5.13 19.68
N VAL A 45 12.80 -4.14 19.13
CA VAL A 45 11.37 -4.22 18.92
C VAL A 45 11.13 -5.13 17.72
N SER A 46 10.38 -6.21 17.94
CA SER A 46 9.91 -7.04 16.83
C SER A 46 9.08 -6.16 15.89
N THR A 47 9.47 -6.09 14.62
CA THR A 47 8.73 -5.39 13.57
C THR A 47 7.57 -6.23 13.02
N CYS A 48 7.41 -7.46 13.49
CA CYS A 48 6.35 -8.35 13.06
C CYS A 48 5.00 -7.90 13.65
N VAL A 49 4.00 -7.74 12.78
CA VAL A 49 2.60 -7.55 13.19
C VAL A 49 2.10 -8.87 13.79
N ALA A 50 1.72 -8.86 15.07
CA ALA A 50 1.28 -10.06 15.79
C ALA A 50 -0.06 -10.62 15.30
N ASP A 51 -0.96 -9.75 14.83
CA ASP A 51 -2.24 -10.12 14.26
C ASP A 51 -2.51 -9.28 13.00
N PRO A 52 -2.18 -9.80 11.80
CA PRO A 52 -2.43 -9.10 10.55
C PRO A 52 -3.94 -8.93 10.28
N SER A 53 -4.79 -9.84 10.76
CA SER A 53 -6.24 -9.75 10.58
C SER A 53 -6.83 -8.58 11.37
N ALA A 54 -6.37 -8.33 12.60
CA ALA A 54 -6.77 -7.16 13.37
C ALA A 54 -6.33 -5.83 12.72
N VAL A 55 -5.18 -5.79 12.04
CA VAL A 55 -4.72 -4.60 11.31
C VAL A 55 -5.61 -4.34 10.10
N VAL A 56 -5.93 -5.37 9.31
CA VAL A 56 -6.84 -5.24 8.15
C VAL A 56 -8.25 -4.85 8.60
N ALA A 57 -8.73 -5.40 9.71
CA ALA A 57 -10.03 -5.07 10.29
C ALA A 57 -10.08 -3.65 10.88
N ARG A 58 -8.93 -2.96 11.02
CA ARG A 58 -8.84 -1.60 11.54
C ARG A 58 -9.25 -0.59 10.46
N THR A 59 -10.49 -0.64 10.04
CA THR A 59 -11.09 0.39 9.20
C THR A 59 -11.62 1.48 10.11
N ALA A 60 -11.07 2.69 9.99
CA ALA A 60 -11.69 3.87 10.58
C ALA A 60 -12.68 4.41 9.54
N ASP A 61 -13.95 4.53 9.91
CA ASP A 61 -14.93 5.27 9.13
C ASP A 61 -14.59 6.76 9.20
N LEU A 62 -13.66 7.18 8.33
CA LEU A 62 -13.25 8.57 8.24
C LEU A 62 -14.22 9.33 7.32
N PRO A 63 -14.62 10.54 7.70
CA PRO A 63 -15.52 11.35 6.88
C PRO A 63 -14.85 11.73 5.55
N THR A 64 -15.69 11.90 4.52
CA THR A 64 -15.32 12.48 3.23
C THR A 64 -15.78 13.93 3.09
N SER A 65 -16.45 14.47 4.11
CA SER A 65 -16.77 15.90 4.21
C SER A 65 -15.48 16.74 4.23
N ALA A 66 -15.55 17.96 3.71
CA ALA A 66 -14.40 18.86 3.69
C ALA A 66 -13.82 19.10 5.09
N LEU A 67 -12.50 19.30 5.15
CA LEU A 67 -11.83 19.81 6.35
C LEU A 67 -12.24 21.27 6.65
N PRO A 68 -12.10 21.72 7.91
CA PRO A 68 -12.20 23.14 8.26
C PRO A 68 -11.33 24.03 7.37
N ASP A 69 -11.83 25.22 7.01
CA ASP A 69 -11.20 26.09 6.01
C ASP A 69 -9.78 26.54 6.38
N ASP A 70 -9.53 26.81 7.66
CA ASP A 70 -8.22 27.21 8.18
C ASP A 70 -7.17 26.11 8.01
N LEU A 71 -7.57 24.87 8.28
CA LEU A 71 -6.72 23.69 8.10
C LEU A 71 -6.52 23.39 6.62
N THR A 72 -7.58 23.50 5.81
CA THR A 72 -7.50 23.38 4.34
C THR A 72 -6.52 24.38 3.75
N ALA A 73 -6.58 25.65 4.16
CA ALA A 73 -5.66 26.69 3.70
C ALA A 73 -4.21 26.42 4.11
N THR A 74 -4.00 25.92 5.33
CA THR A 74 -2.67 25.57 5.85
C THR A 74 -2.05 24.40 5.07
N ILE A 75 -2.84 23.35 4.83
CA ILE A 75 -2.41 22.18 4.04
C ILE A 75 -2.13 22.61 2.60
N ASP A 76 -3.02 23.39 1.98
CA ASP A 76 -2.86 23.86 0.61
C ASP A 76 -1.59 24.69 0.43
N LYS A 77 -1.32 25.63 1.34
CA LYS A 77 -0.08 26.42 1.33
C LYS A 77 1.16 25.53 1.46
N THR A 78 1.11 24.55 2.35
CA THR A 78 2.23 23.62 2.57
C THR A 78 2.45 22.73 1.34
N ALA A 79 1.38 22.22 0.76
CA ALA A 79 1.41 21.40 -0.44
C ALA A 79 1.97 22.17 -1.64
N GLN A 80 1.56 23.43 -1.84
CA GLN A 80 2.12 24.29 -2.88
C GLN A 80 3.61 24.56 -2.68
N ALA A 81 4.04 24.85 -1.44
CA ALA A 81 5.44 25.07 -1.12
C ALA A 81 6.31 23.82 -1.38
N ALA A 82 5.80 22.63 -1.02
CA ALA A 82 6.47 21.36 -1.31
C ALA A 82 6.47 21.04 -2.81
N PHE A 83 5.36 21.31 -3.51
CA PHE A 83 5.23 21.09 -4.94
C PHE A 83 6.22 21.96 -5.74
N ALA A 84 6.51 23.17 -5.28
CA ALA A 84 7.51 24.04 -5.90
C ALA A 84 8.95 23.49 -5.80
N GLN A 85 9.23 22.54 -4.91
CA GLN A 85 10.56 21.95 -4.70
C GLN A 85 10.77 20.65 -5.49
N THR A 86 9.73 20.12 -6.14
CA THR A 86 9.83 18.88 -6.93
C THR A 86 9.98 19.16 -8.41
N SER A 87 10.55 18.20 -9.15
CA SER A 87 10.57 18.19 -10.61
C SER A 87 9.28 17.67 -11.23
N ALA A 88 8.33 17.18 -10.41
CA ALA A 88 7.05 16.67 -10.85
C ALA A 88 6.23 17.74 -11.59
N LYS A 89 5.57 17.34 -12.67
CA LYS A 89 4.75 18.26 -13.49
C LYS A 89 3.34 18.44 -12.94
N GLY A 90 2.85 17.47 -12.18
CA GLY A 90 1.63 17.58 -11.42
C GLY A 90 1.59 16.60 -10.26
N ALA A 91 0.68 16.85 -9.33
CA ALA A 91 0.50 16.05 -8.13
C ALA A 91 -0.96 16.12 -7.66
N VAL A 92 -1.44 15.03 -7.04
CA VAL A 92 -2.68 15.02 -6.27
C VAL A 92 -2.30 14.79 -4.81
N VAL A 93 -2.76 15.66 -3.93
CA VAL A 93 -2.54 15.56 -2.48
C VAL A 93 -3.86 15.24 -1.82
N ALA A 94 -3.91 14.13 -1.09
CA ALA A 94 -5.05 13.69 -0.31
C ALA A 94 -4.65 13.54 1.16
N LEU A 95 -5.46 14.08 2.07
CA LEU A 95 -5.35 13.86 3.51
C LEU A 95 -6.74 13.58 4.05
N GLN A 96 -6.92 12.40 4.64
CA GLN A 96 -8.17 12.03 5.30
C GLN A 96 -7.92 11.84 6.79
N SER A 97 -8.77 12.47 7.60
CA SER A 97 -8.69 12.43 9.06
C SER A 97 -10.10 12.45 9.68
N PRO A 98 -10.24 12.24 10.99
CA PRO A 98 -11.54 12.41 11.67
C PRO A 98 -12.14 13.81 11.51
N LYS A 99 -11.34 14.82 11.16
CA LYS A 99 -11.81 16.19 10.92
C LYS A 99 -12.40 16.39 9.51
N GLY A 100 -12.21 15.45 8.58
CA GLY A 100 -12.60 15.60 7.18
C GLY A 100 -11.52 15.17 6.18
N LEU A 101 -11.80 15.47 4.92
CA LEU A 101 -10.99 15.19 3.75
C LEU A 101 -10.46 16.50 3.14
N PHE A 102 -9.17 16.50 2.84
CA PHE A 102 -8.52 17.40 1.90
C PHE A 102 -8.14 16.61 0.66
N LEU A 103 -8.53 17.07 -0.52
CA LEU A 103 -8.18 16.47 -1.80
C LEU A 103 -8.00 17.58 -2.82
N LYS A 104 -6.79 17.73 -3.36
CA LYS A 104 -6.49 18.79 -4.33
C LYS A 104 -5.43 18.35 -5.34
N ALA A 105 -5.59 18.84 -6.57
CA ALA A 105 -4.66 18.63 -7.66
C ALA A 105 -3.82 19.90 -7.92
N TYR A 106 -2.59 19.69 -8.35
CA TYR A 106 -1.61 20.73 -8.67
C TYR A 106 -0.93 20.42 -10.00
N GLY A 107 -0.65 21.45 -10.79
CA GLY A 107 0.11 21.34 -12.04
C GLY A 107 -0.66 20.67 -13.18
N VAL A 108 0.07 19.96 -14.04
CA VAL A 108 -0.42 19.34 -15.27
C VAL A 108 -0.29 17.82 -15.22
N ALA A 109 -1.29 17.13 -15.77
CA ALA A 109 -1.30 15.68 -15.95
C ALA A 109 -0.50 15.27 -17.20
N ASP A 110 -0.60 16.06 -18.28
CA ASP A 110 0.09 15.78 -19.53
C ASP A 110 0.94 16.99 -19.97
N PRO A 111 2.27 16.89 -19.89
CA PRO A 111 3.16 17.97 -20.33
C PRO A 111 3.12 18.28 -21.83
N SER A 112 2.64 17.34 -22.65
CA SER A 112 2.60 17.51 -24.11
C SER A 112 1.40 18.34 -24.56
N SER A 113 0.21 18.04 -24.03
CA SER A 113 -1.00 18.84 -24.30
C SER A 113 -1.21 20.00 -23.33
N GLY A 114 -0.52 19.99 -22.19
CA GLY A 114 -0.74 20.94 -21.09
C GLY A 114 -2.01 20.65 -20.29
N ALA A 115 -2.62 19.46 -20.43
CA ALA A 115 -3.83 19.11 -19.71
C ALA A 115 -3.63 19.23 -18.20
N PRO A 116 -4.56 19.89 -17.46
CA PRO A 116 -4.40 20.11 -16.03
C PRO A 116 -4.48 18.81 -15.25
N MET A 117 -3.83 18.78 -14.08
CA MET A 117 -4.01 17.69 -13.13
C MET A 117 -5.42 17.73 -12.53
N THR A 118 -6.07 16.58 -12.42
CA THR A 118 -7.39 16.44 -11.79
C THR A 118 -7.34 15.38 -10.68
N THR A 119 -8.30 15.42 -9.76
CA THR A 119 -8.33 14.53 -8.59
C THR A 119 -8.84 13.12 -8.92
N ASP A 120 -9.38 12.91 -10.11
CA ASP A 120 -9.94 11.66 -10.62
C ASP A 120 -9.02 10.93 -11.62
N ILE A 121 -7.75 11.32 -11.69
CA ILE A 121 -6.76 10.70 -12.57
C ILE A 121 -6.29 9.33 -12.05
N TYR A 122 -6.07 8.40 -12.98
CA TYR A 122 -5.42 7.12 -12.69
C TYR A 122 -3.92 7.23 -12.92
N GLN A 123 -3.15 7.18 -11.82
CA GLN A 123 -1.69 7.23 -11.85
C GLN A 123 -1.09 5.85 -11.56
N ARG A 124 0.00 5.51 -12.27
CA ARG A 124 0.83 4.36 -11.88
C ARG A 124 1.52 4.68 -10.54
N VAL A 125 1.15 3.96 -9.49
CA VAL A 125 1.81 4.02 -8.18
C VAL A 125 3.04 3.11 -8.26
N GLY A 126 4.23 3.71 -8.13
CA GLY A 126 5.50 2.97 -8.08
C GLY A 126 5.65 2.14 -6.80
N SER A 127 6.87 1.66 -6.53
CA SER A 127 7.22 0.83 -5.35
C SER A 127 7.89 1.64 -4.25
#